data_AF-A0A7J8DAF7-F1
#
_entry.id   AF-A0A7J8DAF7-F1
#
_cell.length_a   1.000
_cell.length_b   1.000
_cell.length_c   1.000
_cell.angle_alpha   90.00
_cell.angle_beta   90.00
_cell.angle_gamma   90.00
#
_symmetry.space_group_name_H-M   'P 1'
#
loop_
_entity.id
_entity.type
_entity.pdbx_description
1 polymer ?
#
loop_
_entity_poly.entity_id
_entity_poly.type
_entity_poly.pdbx_seq_one_letter_code
_entity_poly.pdbx_strand_id
1 'polypeptide(L)'
;MTEKQREEAEWESINMLLMTHGLKPLCLVKRTDLKDLIIFDKQSSQTMRQNLKTLVEETACQQKMIRELIETNQQLKKELQLEKCRAVDQEQRANDLEQIMESAKSKIGELEDESLNRVCQQQNKIKDLQKEHKALQAKCHHYKKKQMEQQETIASLQKDIYRLTKEEEERIVTQNRVFSYLCKRVPHTILDRQLLCLIDYYESKIRKLHKQRQYKEDESQSEEDYGSLGALPTYKGLLTSLQNQLKESKSKIDALLSEKLNLQKDLETRPTQHELRLYKQQVKKLEKALKKSIKLQDLISQNKAEDKEKKDEPSKDNQQQVLIDQRYFQVLSSINSIIHNPRAPVIIYKQSKGGAQHFNKDLVQDCGFEHLVPIIEMWADQLISLKDLYKSLKMLSAELVPWHNLKKQDENEGVRVEDLLFIVDTMLEEVENKEKIVHPHCVWW
;
A
#
# COMPACT_ATOMS: atom_id res chain seq x y z
N MET A 1 -15.72 106.17 2.77
CA MET A 1 -14.34 105.82 3.19
C MET A 1 -13.38 106.68 2.41
N THR A 2 -12.49 107.39 3.09
CA THR A 2 -11.43 108.17 2.42
C THR A 2 -10.41 107.21 1.81
N GLU A 3 -9.80 107.60 0.68
CA GLU A 3 -8.84 106.75 -0.07
C GLU A 3 -7.69 106.23 0.81
N LYS A 4 -7.25 107.06 1.77
CA LYS A 4 -6.23 106.71 2.77
C LYS A 4 -6.64 105.53 3.67
N GLN A 5 -7.91 105.47 4.09
CA GLN A 5 -8.41 104.36 4.91
C GLN A 5 -8.44 103.03 4.14
N ARG A 6 -8.62 103.10 2.81
CA ARG A 6 -8.58 101.90 1.96
C ARG A 6 -7.15 101.37 1.83
N GLU A 7 -6.15 102.24 1.67
CA GLU A 7 -4.75 101.82 1.63
C GLU A 7 -4.25 101.28 2.98
N GLU A 8 -4.68 101.89 4.09
CA GLU A 8 -4.41 101.39 5.44
C GLU A 8 -4.97 99.97 5.63
N ALA A 9 -6.22 99.72 5.22
CA ALA A 9 -6.83 98.39 5.29
C ALA A 9 -6.14 97.34 4.40
N GLU A 10 -5.66 97.73 3.21
CA GLU A 10 -4.90 96.85 2.33
C GLU A 10 -3.54 96.46 2.94
N TRP A 11 -2.85 97.42 3.56
CA TRP A 11 -1.60 97.14 4.28
C TRP A 11 -1.82 96.30 5.54
N GLU A 12 -2.91 96.51 6.27
CA GLU A 12 -3.31 95.64 7.39
C GLU A 12 -3.57 94.20 6.92
N SER A 13 -4.23 94.02 5.78
CA SER A 13 -4.43 92.70 5.17
C SER A 13 -3.11 92.02 4.81
N ILE A 14 -2.15 92.76 4.24
CA ILE A 14 -0.82 92.21 3.90
C ILE A 14 -0.01 91.90 5.17
N ASN A 15 -0.10 92.77 6.20
CA ASN A 15 0.56 92.54 7.48
C ASN A 15 0.03 91.31 8.20
N MET A 16 -1.28 91.05 8.14
CA MET A 16 -1.85 89.79 8.64
C MET A 16 -1.27 88.58 7.92
N LEU A 17 -1.10 88.67 6.60
CA LEU A 17 -0.47 87.61 5.80
C LEU A 17 1.00 87.40 6.22
N LEU A 18 1.79 88.48 6.31
CA LEU A 18 3.18 88.43 6.74
C LEU A 18 3.33 87.81 8.14
N MET A 19 2.49 88.21 9.09
CA MET A 19 2.50 87.67 10.45
C MET A 19 2.14 86.19 10.49
N THR A 20 1.21 85.74 9.65
CA THR A 20 0.84 84.32 9.52
C THR A 20 2.02 83.46 9.06
N HIS A 21 2.96 84.07 8.31
CA HIS A 21 4.21 83.46 7.87
C HIS A 21 5.43 83.79 8.75
N GLY A 22 5.23 84.41 9.92
CA GLY A 22 6.29 84.73 10.88
C GLY A 22 7.19 85.91 10.48
N LEU A 23 6.77 86.72 9.50
CA LEU A 23 7.46 87.92 9.05
C LEU A 23 6.97 89.16 9.83
N LYS A 24 7.83 90.18 9.96
CA LYS A 24 7.49 91.41 10.69
C LYS A 24 6.48 92.26 9.89
N PRO A 25 5.51 92.92 10.56
CA PRO A 25 4.54 93.79 9.90
C PRO A 25 5.19 95.10 9.46
N LEU A 26 4.69 95.66 8.37
CA LEU A 26 5.11 96.94 7.83
C LEU A 26 4.33 98.08 8.50
N CYS A 27 5.02 99.14 8.93
CA CYS A 27 4.42 100.28 9.62
C CYS A 27 4.30 101.50 8.69
N LEU A 28 3.15 102.18 8.72
CA LEU A 28 2.94 103.44 8.01
C LEU A 28 3.53 104.62 8.81
N VAL A 29 4.57 105.26 8.28
CA VAL A 29 5.28 106.37 8.95
C VAL A 29 4.60 107.72 8.62
N LYS A 30 4.43 108.59 9.63
CA LYS A 30 3.86 109.95 9.46
C LYS A 30 4.94 110.92 8.93
N ARG A 31 4.52 111.94 8.17
CA ARG A 31 5.36 112.90 7.38
C ARG A 31 6.46 113.69 8.12
N THR A 32 6.68 113.48 9.42
CA THR A 32 7.62 114.28 10.23
C THR A 32 9.10 113.94 10.01
N ASP A 33 9.45 112.71 9.59
CA ASP A 33 10.86 112.26 9.48
C ASP A 33 11.15 111.64 8.10
N LEU A 34 11.34 112.47 7.06
CA LEU A 34 11.46 112.02 5.66
C LEU A 34 12.89 111.96 5.11
N LYS A 35 13.92 112.27 5.89
CA LYS A 35 15.29 112.46 5.36
C LYS A 35 15.97 111.16 4.87
N ASP A 36 15.55 110.00 5.37
CA ASP A 36 16.14 108.69 5.06
C ASP A 36 15.13 107.67 4.49
N LEU A 37 13.95 108.12 4.05
CA LEU A 37 12.87 107.24 3.57
C LEU A 37 12.60 107.40 2.07
N ILE A 38 12.48 106.26 1.37
CA ILE A 38 12.05 106.21 -0.03
C ILE A 38 10.53 106.38 -0.06
N ILE A 39 10.06 107.48 -0.65
CA ILE A 39 8.63 107.76 -0.79
C ILE A 39 8.15 107.16 -2.11
N PHE A 40 7.23 106.20 -2.03
CA PHE A 40 6.55 105.68 -3.20
C PHE A 40 5.44 106.63 -3.63
N ASP A 41 5.34 106.87 -4.94
CA ASP A 41 4.11 107.42 -5.51
C ASP A 41 2.99 106.36 -5.42
N LYS A 42 1.75 106.82 -5.60
CA LYS A 42 0.55 105.99 -5.44
C LYS A 42 0.61 104.72 -6.28
N GLN A 43 1.11 104.82 -7.52
CA GLN A 43 1.15 103.70 -8.44
C GLN A 43 2.22 102.68 -8.04
N SER A 44 3.42 103.13 -7.65
CA SER A 44 4.48 102.23 -7.17
C SER A 44 4.09 101.55 -5.84
N SER A 45 3.41 102.26 -4.94
CA SER A 45 2.93 101.70 -3.67
C SER A 45 1.88 100.60 -3.89
N GLN A 46 0.92 100.83 -4.78
CA GLN A 46 -0.09 99.84 -5.16
C GLN A 46 0.54 98.62 -5.83
N THR A 47 1.50 98.82 -6.74
CA THR A 47 2.24 97.74 -7.40
C THR A 47 3.03 96.91 -6.39
N MET A 48 3.71 97.56 -5.43
CA MET A 48 4.45 96.88 -4.37
C MET A 48 3.53 96.04 -3.47
N ARG A 49 2.36 96.57 -3.09
CA ARG A 49 1.34 95.83 -2.32
C ARG A 49 0.88 94.58 -3.05
N GLN A 50 0.56 94.71 -4.34
CA GLN A 50 0.14 93.58 -5.17
C GLN A 50 1.25 92.53 -5.28
N ASN A 51 2.49 92.94 -5.57
CA ASN A 51 3.63 92.04 -5.67
C ASN A 51 3.93 91.30 -4.36
N LEU A 52 3.86 91.99 -3.22
CA LEU A 52 4.06 91.37 -1.90
C LEU A 52 2.94 90.38 -1.59
N LYS A 53 1.69 90.74 -1.89
CA LYS A 53 0.55 89.85 -1.69
C LYS A 53 0.68 88.59 -2.53
N THR A 54 0.94 88.72 -3.84
CA THR A 54 1.10 87.57 -4.73
C THR A 54 2.28 86.68 -4.31
N LEU A 55 3.40 87.28 -3.90
CA LEU A 55 4.59 86.51 -3.46
C LEU A 55 4.31 85.70 -2.18
N VAL A 56 3.63 86.28 -1.19
CA VAL A 56 3.30 85.58 0.06
C VAL A 56 2.27 84.48 -0.18
N GLU A 57 1.25 84.73 -1.02
CA GLU A 57 0.28 83.71 -1.42
C GLU A 57 0.96 82.55 -2.19
N GLU A 58 1.86 82.86 -3.11
CA GLU A 58 2.60 81.86 -3.90
C GLU A 58 3.56 81.03 -3.03
N THR A 59 4.26 81.65 -2.08
CA THR A 59 5.10 80.91 -1.12
C THR A 59 4.27 80.00 -0.20
N ALA A 60 3.06 80.40 0.20
CA ALA A 60 2.14 79.54 0.95
C ALA A 60 1.70 78.31 0.11
N CYS A 61 1.37 78.53 -1.17
CA CYS A 61 1.06 77.45 -2.10
C CYS A 61 2.25 76.49 -2.28
N GLN A 62 3.46 77.01 -2.46
CA GLN A 62 4.68 76.20 -2.57
C GLN A 62 4.96 75.40 -1.29
N GLN A 63 4.82 75.99 -0.10
CA GLN A 63 4.98 75.29 1.17
C GLN A 63 3.94 74.17 1.37
N LYS A 64 2.71 74.38 0.88
CA LYS A 64 1.68 73.32 0.89
C LYS A 64 2.08 72.17 -0.03
N MET A 65 2.47 72.46 -1.27
CA MET A 65 2.94 71.45 -2.23
C MET A 65 4.15 70.67 -1.70
N ILE A 66 5.12 71.34 -1.09
CA ILE A 66 6.30 70.69 -0.48
C ILE A 66 5.87 69.73 0.63
N ARG A 67 4.92 70.13 1.50
CA ARG A 67 4.41 69.24 2.55
C ARG A 67 3.71 68.01 1.98
N GLU A 68 2.84 68.19 0.98
CA GLU A 68 2.17 67.08 0.29
C GLU A 68 3.17 66.15 -0.41
N LEU A 69 4.23 66.70 -1.03
CA LEU A 69 5.32 65.92 -1.61
C LEU A 69 6.10 65.13 -0.56
N ILE A 70 6.37 65.70 0.61
CA ILE A 70 7.03 64.98 1.71
C ILE A 70 6.16 63.83 2.21
N GLU A 71 4.86 64.08 2.43
CA GLU A 71 3.92 63.08 2.92
C GLU A 71 3.76 61.93 1.91
N THR A 72 3.57 62.25 0.63
CA THR A 72 3.50 61.24 -0.44
C THR A 72 4.80 60.46 -0.58
N ASN A 73 5.97 61.09 -0.47
CA ASN A 73 7.25 60.39 -0.51
C ASN A 73 7.44 59.44 0.68
N GLN A 74 7.00 59.85 1.88
CA GLN A 74 7.01 58.98 3.06
C GLN A 74 6.07 57.78 2.90
N GLN A 75 4.88 57.99 2.32
CA GLN A 75 3.94 56.92 2.03
C GLN A 75 4.50 55.94 1.00
N LEU A 76 5.06 56.44 -0.10
CA LEU A 76 5.74 55.62 -1.12
C LEU A 76 6.90 54.81 -0.54
N LYS A 77 7.66 55.37 0.41
CA LYS A 77 8.71 54.62 1.10
C LYS A 77 8.16 53.45 1.92
N LYS A 78 7.02 53.64 2.62
CA LYS A 78 6.37 52.56 3.37
C LYS A 78 5.85 51.46 2.45
N GLU A 79 5.21 51.85 1.34
CA GLU A 79 4.71 50.90 0.34
C GLU A 79 5.86 50.11 -0.31
N LEU A 80 6.97 50.77 -0.63
CA LEU A 80 8.15 50.10 -1.17
C LEU A 80 8.74 49.06 -0.19
N GLN A 81 8.78 49.38 1.11
CA GLN A 81 9.23 48.41 2.13
C GLN A 81 8.26 47.23 2.26
N LEU A 82 6.95 47.49 2.21
CA LEU A 82 5.94 46.44 2.25
C LEU A 82 6.05 45.51 1.03
N GLU A 83 6.19 46.07 -0.17
CA GLU A 83 6.39 45.28 -1.39
C GLU A 83 7.70 44.50 -1.36
N LYS A 84 8.76 45.06 -0.77
CA LYS A 84 10.01 44.32 -0.55
C LYS A 84 9.82 43.11 0.36
N CYS A 85 9.08 43.24 1.47
CA CYS A 85 8.74 42.10 2.32
C CYS A 85 7.92 41.05 1.55
N ARG A 86 6.91 41.48 0.79
CA ARG A 86 6.09 40.58 -0.04
C ARG A 86 6.92 39.82 -1.07
N ALA A 87 7.89 40.49 -1.71
CA ALA A 87 8.78 39.87 -2.68
C ALA A 87 9.67 38.79 -2.04
N VAL A 88 10.21 39.04 -0.84
CA VAL A 88 11.01 38.06 -0.09
C VAL A 88 10.15 36.85 0.30
N ASP A 89 8.92 37.07 0.76
CA ASP A 89 8.00 35.97 1.10
C ASP A 89 7.66 35.11 -0.13
N GLN A 90 7.48 35.75 -1.29
CA GLN A 90 7.23 35.06 -2.56
C GLN A 90 8.45 34.29 -3.05
N GLU A 91 9.66 34.85 -2.92
CA GLU A 91 10.92 34.19 -3.26
C GLU A 91 11.15 32.95 -2.37
N GLN A 92 10.94 33.08 -1.06
CA GLN A 92 11.04 31.95 -0.14
C GLN A 92 10.07 30.84 -0.51
N ARG A 93 8.81 31.19 -0.82
CA ARG A 93 7.81 30.22 -1.26
C ARG A 93 8.20 29.54 -2.57
N ALA A 94 8.81 30.27 -3.51
CA ALA A 94 9.29 29.69 -4.77
C ALA A 94 10.42 28.68 -4.51
N ASN A 95 11.37 29.01 -3.63
CA ASN A 95 12.46 28.12 -3.24
C ASN A 95 11.95 26.84 -2.54
N ASP A 96 10.98 26.98 -1.63
CA ASP A 96 10.36 25.82 -0.96
C ASP A 96 9.67 24.89 -1.97
N LEU A 97 8.97 25.46 -2.96
CA LEU A 97 8.33 24.70 -4.04
C LEU A 97 9.36 24.01 -4.94
N GLU A 98 10.49 24.66 -5.23
CA GLU A 98 11.57 24.07 -6.02
C GLU A 98 12.20 22.88 -5.29
N GLN A 99 12.41 22.98 -3.97
CA GLN A 99 12.91 21.87 -3.16
C GLN A 99 11.92 20.69 -3.16
N ILE A 100 10.62 20.96 -3.00
CA ILE A 100 9.59 19.92 -3.06
C ILE A 100 9.61 19.25 -4.44
N MET A 101 9.67 20.04 -5.52
CA MET A 101 9.74 19.52 -6.88
C MET A 101 10.97 18.63 -7.08
N GLU A 102 12.14 19.04 -6.60
CA GLU A 102 13.37 18.26 -6.76
C GLU A 102 13.32 16.95 -5.95
N SER A 103 12.77 16.98 -4.74
CA SER A 103 12.53 15.76 -3.95
C SER A 103 11.55 14.80 -4.65
N ALA A 104 10.50 15.34 -5.28
CA ALA A 104 9.53 14.54 -6.03
C ALA A 104 10.17 13.93 -7.28
N LYS A 105 11.00 14.67 -8.01
CA LYS A 105 11.76 14.13 -9.16
C LYS A 105 12.70 13.01 -8.74
N SER A 106 13.46 13.18 -7.66
CA SER A 106 14.33 12.13 -7.12
C SER A 106 13.51 10.89 -6.77
N LYS A 107 12.36 11.06 -6.12
CA LYS A 107 11.53 9.92 -5.74
C LYS A 107 10.90 9.20 -6.92
N ILE A 108 10.48 9.94 -7.95
CA ILE A 108 9.99 9.36 -9.20
C ILE A 108 11.10 8.55 -9.86
N GLY A 109 12.33 9.09 -9.96
CA GLY A 109 13.47 8.38 -10.53
C GLY A 109 13.78 7.07 -9.79
N GLU A 110 13.78 7.08 -8.45
CA GLU A 110 13.95 5.85 -7.66
C GLU A 110 12.87 4.81 -7.97
N LEU A 111 11.60 5.21 -8.05
CA LEU A 111 10.49 4.31 -8.32
C LEU A 111 10.54 3.73 -9.75
N GLU A 112 10.97 4.53 -10.72
CA GLU A 112 11.21 4.10 -12.10
C GLU A 112 12.34 3.07 -12.16
N ASP A 113 13.46 3.33 -11.49
CA ASP A 113 14.61 2.40 -11.42
C ASP A 113 14.24 1.08 -10.73
N GLU A 114 13.52 1.13 -9.62
CA GLU A 114 13.00 -0.06 -8.95
C GLU A 114 12.06 -0.85 -9.86
N SER A 115 11.20 -0.16 -10.61
CA SER A 115 10.28 -0.79 -11.57
C SER A 115 11.05 -1.51 -12.69
N LEU A 116 12.04 -0.83 -13.28
CA LEU A 116 12.92 -1.41 -14.31
C LEU A 116 13.67 -2.62 -13.76
N ASN A 117 14.18 -2.53 -12.54
CA ASN A 117 14.85 -3.65 -11.88
C ASN A 117 13.91 -4.84 -11.66
N ARG A 118 12.67 -4.63 -11.22
CA ARG A 118 11.67 -5.69 -11.08
C ARG A 118 11.36 -6.37 -12.42
N VAL A 119 11.18 -5.59 -13.49
CA VAL A 119 10.94 -6.11 -14.84
C VAL A 119 12.13 -6.93 -15.34
N CYS A 120 13.36 -6.42 -15.17
CA CYS A 120 14.58 -7.15 -15.52
C CYS A 120 14.70 -8.49 -14.78
N GLN A 121 14.40 -8.50 -13.48
CA GLN A 121 14.40 -9.74 -12.68
C GLN A 121 13.33 -10.73 -13.15
N GLN A 122 12.12 -10.26 -13.45
CA GLN A 122 11.05 -11.11 -13.98
C GLN A 122 11.42 -11.69 -15.35
N GLN A 123 12.00 -10.88 -16.23
CA GLN A 123 12.46 -11.32 -17.55
C GLN A 123 13.53 -12.42 -17.45
N ASN A 124 14.46 -12.29 -16.50
CA ASN A 124 15.46 -13.33 -16.25
C ASN A 124 14.83 -14.63 -15.75
N LYS A 125 13.88 -14.56 -14.80
CA LYS A 125 13.14 -15.73 -14.32
C LYS A 125 12.37 -16.43 -15.45
N ILE A 126 11.68 -15.68 -16.31
CA ILE A 126 10.98 -16.22 -17.48
C ILE A 126 11.97 -16.93 -18.41
N LYS A 127 13.12 -16.31 -18.68
CA LYS A 127 14.16 -16.90 -19.53
C LYS A 127 14.68 -18.22 -18.98
N ASP A 128 14.85 -18.33 -17.66
CA ASP A 128 15.30 -19.57 -17.03
C ASP A 128 14.22 -20.65 -17.04
N LEU A 129 12.96 -20.30 -16.73
CA LEU A 129 11.82 -21.22 -16.85
C LEU A 129 11.65 -21.74 -18.29
N GLN A 130 11.88 -20.90 -19.31
CA GLN A 130 11.85 -21.32 -20.70
C GLN A 130 12.96 -22.34 -21.03
N LYS A 131 14.16 -22.20 -20.45
CA LYS A 131 15.23 -23.20 -20.61
C LYS A 131 14.85 -24.51 -19.94
N GLU A 132 14.31 -24.46 -18.73
CA GLU A 132 13.86 -25.66 -18.01
C GLU A 132 12.74 -26.38 -18.75
N HIS A 133 11.75 -25.64 -19.26
CA HIS A 133 10.68 -26.19 -20.08
C HIS A 133 11.22 -26.93 -21.29
N LYS A 134 12.17 -26.34 -22.04
CA LYS A 134 12.82 -27.00 -23.19
C LYS A 134 13.57 -28.26 -22.78
N ALA A 135 14.28 -28.23 -21.65
CA ALA A 135 15.00 -29.40 -21.14
C ALA A 135 14.05 -30.53 -20.72
N LEU A 136 12.95 -30.21 -20.03
CA LEU A 136 11.91 -31.16 -19.65
C LEU A 136 11.18 -31.74 -20.87
N GLN A 137 10.88 -30.89 -21.85
CA GLN A 137 10.29 -31.32 -23.12
C GLN A 137 11.19 -32.33 -23.83
N ALA A 138 12.50 -32.07 -23.91
CA ALA A 138 13.47 -33.01 -24.49
C ALA A 138 13.49 -34.35 -23.73
N LYS A 139 13.46 -34.33 -22.39
CA LYS A 139 13.38 -35.55 -21.56
C LYS A 139 12.09 -36.34 -21.82
N CYS A 140 10.96 -35.66 -21.95
CA CYS A 140 9.68 -36.31 -22.25
C CYS A 140 9.72 -37.04 -23.60
N HIS A 141 10.25 -36.39 -24.65
CA HIS A 141 10.43 -37.02 -25.96
C HIS A 141 11.36 -38.23 -25.89
N HIS A 142 12.45 -38.14 -25.13
CA HIS A 142 13.38 -39.26 -24.92
C HIS A 142 12.69 -40.46 -24.26
N TYR A 143 11.94 -40.24 -23.17
CA TYR A 143 11.23 -41.33 -22.50
C TYR A 143 10.14 -41.96 -23.37
N LYS A 144 9.41 -41.14 -24.15
CA LYS A 144 8.41 -41.65 -25.09
C LYS A 144 9.06 -42.55 -26.16
N LYS A 145 10.22 -42.15 -26.69
CA LYS A 145 10.97 -42.99 -27.64
C LYS A 145 11.42 -44.30 -27.00
N LYS A 146 11.98 -44.25 -25.80
CA LYS A 146 12.42 -45.44 -25.05
C LYS A 146 11.25 -46.39 -24.75
N GLN A 147 10.07 -45.85 -24.44
CA GLN A 147 8.86 -46.65 -24.23
C GLN A 147 8.46 -47.40 -25.51
N MET A 148 8.50 -46.74 -26.67
CA MET A 148 8.20 -47.37 -27.97
C MET A 148 9.21 -48.49 -28.28
N GLU A 149 10.50 -48.23 -28.10
CA GLU A 149 11.56 -49.24 -28.30
C GLU A 149 11.34 -50.47 -27.40
N GLN A 150 10.97 -50.26 -26.14
CA GLN A 150 10.63 -51.33 -25.19
C GLN A 150 9.37 -52.11 -25.60
N GLN A 151 8.33 -51.44 -26.09
CA GLN A 151 7.13 -52.10 -26.60
C GLN A 151 7.43 -52.97 -27.82
N GLU A 152 8.28 -52.50 -28.73
CA GLU A 152 8.74 -53.29 -29.88
C GLU A 152 9.54 -54.53 -29.44
N THR A 153 10.40 -54.39 -28.43
CA THR A 153 11.16 -55.53 -27.89
C THR A 153 10.26 -56.54 -27.20
N ILE A 154 9.25 -56.08 -26.45
CA ILE A 154 8.29 -56.97 -25.81
C ILE A 154 7.49 -57.73 -26.88
N ALA A 155 7.03 -57.05 -27.93
CA ALA A 155 6.28 -57.67 -29.02
C ALA A 155 7.11 -58.73 -29.78
N SER A 156 8.40 -58.47 -30.02
CA SER A 156 9.29 -59.45 -30.66
C SER A 156 9.51 -60.68 -29.78
N LEU A 157 9.77 -60.47 -28.48
CA LEU A 157 9.94 -61.56 -27.52
C LEU A 157 8.67 -62.39 -27.35
N GLN A 158 7.49 -61.76 -27.30
CA GLN A 158 6.21 -62.47 -27.26
C GLN A 158 6.02 -63.36 -28.50
N LYS A 159 6.41 -62.88 -29.69
CA LYS A 159 6.37 -63.66 -30.92
C LYS A 159 7.34 -64.85 -30.89
N ASP A 160 8.53 -64.66 -30.34
CA ASP A 160 9.53 -65.72 -30.17
C ASP A 160 9.06 -66.79 -29.19
N ILE A 161 8.49 -66.39 -28.04
CA ILE A 161 7.91 -67.32 -27.07
C ILE A 161 6.81 -68.14 -27.74
N TYR A 162 5.87 -67.51 -28.43
CA TYR A 162 4.79 -68.23 -29.12
C TYR A 162 5.32 -69.26 -30.13
N ARG A 163 6.33 -68.88 -30.93
CA ARG A 163 6.97 -69.80 -31.88
C ARG A 163 7.61 -70.99 -31.16
N LEU A 164 8.42 -70.73 -30.12
CA LEU A 164 9.10 -71.76 -29.36
C LEU A 164 8.12 -72.70 -28.64
N THR A 165 7.04 -72.16 -28.08
CA THR A 165 5.96 -72.96 -27.47
C THR A 165 5.33 -73.89 -28.49
N LYS A 166 5.01 -73.40 -29.69
CA LYS A 166 4.44 -74.23 -30.77
C LYS A 166 5.41 -75.33 -31.22
N GLU A 167 6.68 -74.99 -31.41
CA GLU A 167 7.72 -75.97 -31.74
C GLU A 167 7.86 -77.04 -30.65
N GLU A 168 7.78 -76.65 -29.38
CA GLU A 168 7.82 -77.59 -28.25
C GLU A 168 6.58 -78.48 -28.18
N GLU A 169 5.38 -77.93 -28.40
CA GLU A 169 4.15 -78.71 -28.50
C GLU A 169 4.23 -79.76 -29.61
N GLU A 170 4.74 -79.39 -30.79
CA GLU A 170 4.96 -80.33 -31.90
C GLU A 170 6.00 -81.41 -31.53
N ARG A 171 7.09 -81.05 -30.84
CA ARG A 171 8.06 -82.02 -30.30
C ARG A 171 7.42 -82.98 -29.30
N ILE A 172 6.61 -82.49 -28.37
CA ILE A 172 5.91 -83.32 -27.38
C ILE A 172 4.94 -84.28 -28.09
N VAL A 173 4.16 -83.80 -29.08
CA VAL A 173 3.24 -84.64 -29.84
C VAL A 173 3.97 -85.76 -30.59
N THR A 174 5.10 -85.44 -31.23
CA THR A 174 5.91 -86.45 -31.94
C THR A 174 6.51 -87.48 -30.99
N GLN A 175 7.07 -87.05 -29.85
CA GLN A 175 7.58 -87.94 -28.81
C GLN A 175 6.47 -88.85 -28.25
N ASN A 176 5.30 -88.30 -27.92
CA ASN A 176 4.16 -89.07 -27.42
C ASN A 176 3.68 -90.12 -28.43
N ARG A 177 3.70 -89.79 -29.73
CA ARG A 177 3.36 -90.75 -30.79
C ARG A 177 4.34 -91.91 -30.85
N VAL A 178 5.64 -91.64 -30.76
CA VAL A 178 6.69 -92.68 -30.71
C VAL A 178 6.54 -93.53 -29.46
N PHE A 179 6.34 -92.90 -28.30
CA PHE A 179 6.13 -93.59 -27.04
C PHE A 179 4.92 -94.52 -27.09
N SER A 180 3.77 -94.04 -27.58
CA SER A 180 2.56 -94.86 -27.75
C SER A 180 2.80 -96.08 -28.65
N TYR A 181 3.58 -95.92 -29.73
CA TYR A 181 3.94 -97.04 -30.60
C TYR A 181 4.81 -98.09 -29.90
N LEU A 182 5.78 -97.64 -29.09
CA LEU A 182 6.62 -98.53 -28.29
C LEU A 182 5.79 -99.28 -27.24
N CYS A 183 4.92 -98.58 -26.51
CA CYS A 183 4.05 -99.20 -25.50
C CYS A 183 3.17 -100.31 -26.08
N LYS A 184 2.66 -100.16 -27.31
CA LYS A 184 1.85 -101.18 -27.99
C LYS A 184 2.61 -102.46 -28.36
N ARG A 185 3.94 -102.40 -28.45
CA ARG A 185 4.79 -103.56 -28.78
C ARG A 185 5.25 -104.34 -27.55
N VAL A 186 5.07 -103.80 -26.35
CA VAL A 186 5.41 -104.49 -25.09
C VAL A 186 4.27 -105.44 -24.72
N PRO A 187 4.49 -106.76 -24.57
CA PRO A 187 3.46 -107.66 -24.09
C PRO A 187 3.14 -107.34 -22.62
N HIS A 188 1.96 -106.77 -22.37
CA HIS A 188 1.51 -106.45 -21.01
C HIS A 188 1.17 -107.74 -20.26
N THR A 189 2.04 -108.15 -19.34
CA THR A 189 1.77 -109.24 -18.42
C THR A 189 0.73 -108.82 -17.37
N ILE A 190 0.10 -109.78 -16.69
CA ILE A 190 -0.88 -109.51 -15.61
C ILE A 190 -0.25 -108.63 -14.51
N LEU A 191 1.05 -108.80 -14.25
CA LEU A 191 1.81 -108.00 -13.30
C LEU A 191 1.98 -106.55 -13.76
N ASP A 192 2.24 -106.30 -15.05
CA ASP A 192 2.34 -104.94 -15.60
C ASP A 192 1.02 -104.19 -15.45
N ARG A 193 -0.10 -104.89 -15.59
CA ARG A 193 -1.45 -104.32 -15.43
C ARG A 193 -1.73 -103.96 -13.97
N GLN A 194 -1.29 -104.79 -13.02
CA GLN A 194 -1.37 -104.49 -11.59
C GLN A 194 -0.46 -103.31 -11.20
N LEU A 195 0.75 -103.24 -11.78
CA LEU A 195 1.68 -102.14 -11.57
C LEU A 195 1.13 -100.82 -12.11
N LEU A 196 0.52 -100.81 -13.30
CA LEU A 196 -0.13 -99.62 -13.86
C LEU A 196 -1.26 -99.11 -12.98
N CYS A 197 -2.13 -99.98 -12.45
CA CYS A 197 -3.17 -99.56 -11.50
C CYS A 197 -2.59 -98.98 -10.20
N LEU A 198 -1.45 -99.50 -9.73
CA LEU A 198 -0.75 -98.97 -8.57
C LEU A 198 -0.14 -97.60 -8.86
N ILE A 199 0.45 -97.42 -10.05
CA ILE A 199 0.95 -96.12 -10.54
C ILE A 199 -0.22 -95.13 -10.63
N ASP A 200 -1.33 -95.48 -11.27
CA ASP A 200 -2.51 -94.61 -11.38
C ASP A 200 -3.06 -94.17 -10.01
N TYR A 201 -3.05 -95.09 -9.04
CA TYR A 201 -3.43 -94.81 -7.66
C TYR A 201 -2.48 -93.80 -7.00
N TYR A 202 -1.16 -94.00 -7.10
CA TYR A 202 -0.18 -93.07 -6.53
C TYR A 202 -0.12 -91.73 -7.27
N GLU A 203 -0.24 -91.71 -8.60
CA GLU A 203 -0.36 -90.48 -9.37
C GLU A 203 -1.60 -89.68 -8.96
N SER A 204 -2.74 -90.35 -8.78
CA SER A 204 -3.96 -89.69 -8.30
C SER A 204 -3.79 -89.17 -6.88
N LYS A 205 -3.03 -89.87 -6.03
CA LYS A 205 -2.66 -89.40 -4.69
C LYS A 205 -1.72 -88.18 -4.75
N ILE A 206 -0.73 -88.18 -5.64
CA ILE A 206 0.20 -87.06 -5.86
C ILE A 206 -0.55 -85.86 -6.43
N ARG A 207 -1.45 -86.04 -7.42
CA ARG A 207 -2.30 -84.97 -7.97
C ARG A 207 -3.17 -84.35 -6.87
N LYS A 208 -3.74 -85.14 -5.97
CA LYS A 208 -4.48 -84.63 -4.80
C LYS A 208 -3.59 -83.83 -3.85
N LEU A 209 -2.37 -84.29 -3.58
CA LEU A 209 -1.39 -83.57 -2.75
C LEU A 209 -0.93 -82.26 -3.39
N HIS A 210 -0.67 -82.23 -4.71
CA HIS A 210 -0.33 -81.01 -5.45
C HIS A 210 -1.48 -80.01 -5.44
N LYS A 211 -2.73 -80.47 -5.63
CA LYS A 211 -3.91 -79.62 -5.50
C LYS A 211 -4.03 -79.05 -4.08
N GLN A 212 -3.84 -79.88 -3.04
CA GLN A 212 -3.81 -79.42 -1.65
C GLN A 212 -2.66 -78.44 -1.37
N ARG A 213 -1.51 -78.58 -2.05
CA ARG A 213 -0.40 -77.62 -1.94
C ARG A 213 -0.72 -76.31 -2.64
N GLN A 214 -1.32 -76.31 -3.84
CA GLN A 214 -1.79 -75.09 -4.51
C GLN A 214 -2.84 -74.34 -3.69
N TYR A 215 -3.81 -75.04 -3.09
CA TYR A 215 -4.77 -74.39 -2.18
C TYR A 215 -4.09 -73.83 -0.93
N LYS A 216 -3.03 -74.48 -0.43
CA LYS A 216 -2.23 -73.95 0.68
C LYS A 216 -1.29 -72.82 0.25
N GLU A 217 -0.74 -72.81 -0.95
CA GLU A 217 0.08 -71.70 -1.47
C GLU A 217 -0.77 -70.46 -1.73
N ASP A 218 -2.02 -70.61 -2.20
CA ASP A 218 -2.97 -69.50 -2.33
C ASP A 218 -3.45 -68.96 -0.96
N GLU A 219 -3.49 -69.79 0.09
CA GLU A 219 -3.78 -69.36 1.48
C GLU A 219 -2.54 -68.98 2.30
N SER A 220 -1.33 -69.35 1.87
CA SER A 220 -0.07 -69.15 2.62
C SER A 220 0.93 -68.22 1.92
N GLN A 221 0.56 -67.58 0.80
CA GLN A 221 1.29 -66.42 0.26
C GLN A 221 1.19 -65.16 1.15
N SER A 222 0.65 -65.28 2.38
CA SER A 222 0.62 -64.18 3.36
C SER A 222 1.75 -64.20 4.39
N GLU A 223 2.55 -65.27 4.51
CA GLU A 223 3.57 -65.36 5.56
C GLU A 223 4.86 -66.01 5.00
N GLU A 224 5.95 -65.22 5.02
CA GLU A 224 7.35 -65.64 4.83
C GLU A 224 7.91 -65.78 3.39
N ASP A 225 8.12 -64.62 2.74
CA ASP A 225 9.32 -64.40 1.92
C ASP A 225 9.99 -63.06 2.30
N TYR A 226 10.45 -62.97 3.56
CA TYR A 226 11.25 -61.85 4.08
C TYR A 226 12.76 -62.12 3.93
N GLY A 227 13.17 -62.74 2.83
CA GLY A 227 14.56 -63.02 2.49
C GLY A 227 15.21 -62.06 1.48
N SER A 228 14.50 -61.02 0.99
CA SER A 228 15.06 -60.07 0.02
C SER A 228 15.46 -58.74 0.68
N LEU A 229 16.59 -58.79 1.40
CA LEU A 229 17.18 -57.65 2.10
C LEU A 229 17.98 -56.72 1.15
N GLY A 230 17.45 -56.46 -0.05
CA GLY A 230 18.04 -55.57 -1.06
C GLY A 230 17.29 -54.25 -1.28
N ALA A 231 16.06 -54.10 -0.78
CA ALA A 231 15.19 -52.94 -1.06
C ALA A 231 14.69 -52.15 0.18
N LEU A 232 15.20 -52.48 1.38
CA LEU A 232 14.77 -51.88 2.66
C LEU A 232 15.03 -50.36 2.85
N PRO A 233 16.08 -49.73 2.30
CA PRO A 233 16.37 -48.31 2.57
C PRO A 233 15.29 -47.35 2.05
N THR A 234 14.73 -47.64 0.87
CA THR A 234 13.76 -46.75 0.22
C THR A 234 12.36 -46.87 0.82
N TYR A 235 11.91 -48.09 1.17
CA TYR A 235 10.61 -48.32 1.82
C TYR A 235 10.57 -47.76 3.25
N LYS A 236 11.68 -47.88 4.00
CA LYS A 236 11.80 -47.28 5.33
C LYS A 236 11.72 -45.75 5.29
N GLY A 237 12.30 -45.12 4.27
CA GLY A 237 12.22 -43.67 4.05
C GLY A 237 10.81 -43.19 3.71
N LEU A 238 10.05 -43.98 2.95
CA LEU A 238 8.65 -43.68 2.65
C LEU A 238 7.77 -43.79 3.90
N LEU A 239 7.96 -44.85 4.70
CA LEU A 239 7.22 -45.05 5.96
C LEU A 239 7.49 -43.92 6.97
N THR A 240 8.74 -43.48 7.13
CA THR A 240 9.06 -42.35 8.01
C THR A 240 8.49 -41.03 7.48
N SER A 241 8.47 -40.82 6.17
CA SER A 241 7.83 -39.66 5.55
C SER A 241 6.32 -39.62 5.84
N LEU A 242 5.62 -40.75 5.62
CA LEU A 242 4.19 -40.87 5.90
C LEU A 242 3.87 -40.70 7.39
N GLN A 243 4.72 -41.23 8.26
CA GLN A 243 4.58 -41.07 9.71
C GLN A 243 4.78 -39.60 10.14
N ASN A 244 5.73 -38.89 9.54
CA ASN A 244 5.96 -37.47 9.78
C ASN A 244 4.78 -36.63 9.28
N GLN A 245 4.26 -36.92 8.09
CA GLN A 245 3.10 -36.24 7.52
C GLN A 245 1.84 -36.43 8.38
N LEU A 246 1.64 -37.63 8.93
CA LEU A 246 0.54 -37.91 9.87
C LEU A 246 0.69 -37.12 11.19
N LYS A 247 1.92 -36.99 11.69
CA LYS A 247 2.20 -36.20 12.91
C LYS A 247 1.95 -34.71 12.67
N GLU A 248 2.40 -34.20 11.54
CA GLU A 248 2.19 -32.80 11.14
C GLU A 248 0.70 -32.49 10.93
N SER A 249 -0.04 -33.38 10.26
CA SER A 249 -1.48 -33.20 10.07
C SER A 249 -2.24 -33.19 11.40
N LYS A 250 -1.85 -34.03 12.37
CA LYS A 250 -2.44 -34.02 13.72
C LYS A 250 -2.18 -32.69 14.44
N SER A 251 -0.94 -32.19 14.43
CA SER A 251 -0.65 -30.88 15.03
C SER A 251 -1.42 -29.73 14.37
N LYS A 252 -1.65 -29.80 13.06
CA LYS A 252 -2.44 -28.80 12.34
C LYS A 252 -3.93 -28.86 12.72
N ILE A 253 -4.47 -30.06 12.91
CA ILE A 253 -5.85 -30.24 13.40
C ILE A 253 -6.00 -29.64 14.80
N ASP A 254 -5.06 -29.91 15.71
CA ASP A 254 -5.11 -29.38 17.07
C ASP A 254 -5.05 -27.84 17.09
N ALA A 255 -4.20 -27.24 16.26
CA ALA A 255 -4.13 -25.80 16.07
C ALA A 255 -5.47 -25.22 15.59
N LEU A 256 -6.06 -25.80 14.53
CA LEU A 256 -7.34 -25.35 13.99
C LEU A 256 -8.49 -25.53 14.98
N LEU A 257 -8.47 -26.58 15.81
CA LEU A 257 -9.46 -26.77 16.87
C LEU A 257 -9.36 -25.68 17.96
N SER A 258 -8.14 -25.32 18.35
CA SER A 258 -7.94 -24.23 19.30
C SER A 258 -8.38 -22.87 18.72
N GLU A 259 -8.11 -22.63 17.44
CA GLU A 259 -8.52 -21.41 16.75
C GLU A 259 -10.05 -21.32 16.64
N LYS A 260 -10.72 -22.41 16.26
CA LYS A 260 -12.18 -22.48 16.25
C LYS A 260 -12.78 -22.14 17.62
N LEU A 261 -12.20 -22.68 18.70
CA LEU A 261 -12.68 -22.42 20.06
C LEU A 261 -12.51 -20.94 20.44
N ASN A 262 -11.41 -20.31 20.02
CA ASN A 262 -11.19 -18.88 20.24
C ASN A 262 -12.19 -18.03 19.43
N LEU A 263 -12.39 -18.34 18.15
CA LEU A 263 -13.38 -17.67 17.30
C LEU A 263 -14.80 -17.76 17.87
N GLN A 264 -15.14 -18.89 18.48
CA GLN A 264 -16.44 -19.05 19.14
C GLN A 264 -16.58 -18.12 20.36
N LYS A 265 -15.53 -17.98 21.18
CA LYS A 265 -15.52 -17.02 22.30
C LYS A 265 -15.60 -15.57 21.82
N ASP A 266 -14.96 -15.25 20.70
CA ASP A 266 -15.01 -13.91 20.10
C ASP A 266 -16.41 -13.57 19.57
N LEU A 267 -17.13 -14.57 19.05
CA LEU A 267 -18.53 -14.40 18.65
C LEU A 267 -19.44 -14.15 19.85
N GLU A 268 -19.24 -14.85 20.96
CA GLU A 268 -20.03 -14.71 22.20
C GLU A 268 -19.78 -13.37 22.92
N THR A 269 -18.59 -12.80 22.80
CA THR A 269 -18.21 -11.54 23.46
C THR A 269 -18.53 -10.29 22.62
N ARG A 270 -19.10 -10.45 21.43
CA ARG A 270 -19.37 -9.34 20.52
C ARG A 270 -20.53 -8.46 21.03
N PRO A 271 -20.34 -7.12 21.15
CA PRO A 271 -21.42 -6.23 21.56
C PRO A 271 -22.58 -6.25 20.58
N THR A 272 -23.79 -6.27 21.12
CA THR A 272 -25.02 -6.30 20.31
C THR A 272 -25.22 -4.96 19.59
N GLN A 273 -25.97 -4.98 18.49
CA GLN A 273 -26.25 -3.77 17.70
C GLN A 273 -26.88 -2.65 18.55
N HIS A 274 -27.62 -3.02 19.60
CA HIS A 274 -28.21 -2.09 20.55
C HIS A 274 -27.15 -1.36 21.39
N GLU A 275 -26.18 -2.10 21.94
CA GLU A 275 -25.07 -1.53 22.73
C GLU A 275 -24.21 -0.57 21.91
N LEU A 276 -23.93 -0.94 20.65
CA LEU A 276 -23.20 -0.06 19.73
C LEU A 276 -23.92 1.28 19.49
N ARG A 277 -25.26 1.26 19.38
CA ARG A 277 -26.06 2.49 19.21
C ARG A 277 -25.99 3.37 20.46
N LEU A 278 -26.02 2.76 21.65
CA LEU A 278 -25.85 3.47 22.93
C LEU A 278 -24.47 4.13 23.02
N TYR A 279 -23.40 3.40 22.73
CA TYR A 279 -22.03 3.97 22.74
C TYR A 279 -21.88 5.12 21.74
N LYS A 280 -22.45 4.99 20.53
CA LYS A 280 -22.43 6.06 19.52
C LYS A 280 -23.16 7.33 19.99
N GLN A 281 -24.26 7.18 20.74
CA GLN A 281 -24.94 8.33 21.33
C GLN A 281 -24.14 8.98 22.45
N GLN A 282 -23.46 8.19 23.30
CA GLN A 282 -22.60 8.72 24.35
C GLN A 282 -21.41 9.50 23.77
N VAL A 283 -20.75 8.97 22.74
CA VAL A 283 -19.65 9.66 22.05
C VAL A 283 -20.13 11.01 21.48
N LYS A 284 -21.29 11.06 20.81
CA LYS A 284 -21.85 12.33 20.32
C LYS A 284 -22.13 13.36 21.42
N LYS A 285 -22.51 12.92 22.63
CA LYS A 285 -22.71 13.83 23.77
C LYS A 285 -21.36 14.38 24.26
N LEU A 286 -20.34 13.53 24.34
CA LEU A 286 -18.98 13.93 24.74
C LEU A 286 -18.33 14.85 23.72
N GLU A 287 -18.47 14.59 22.41
CA GLU A 287 -18.00 15.47 21.34
C GLU A 287 -18.63 16.87 21.41
N LYS A 288 -19.93 16.94 21.72
CA LYS A 288 -20.62 18.23 21.91
C LYS A 288 -20.12 18.98 23.13
N ALA A 289 -19.81 18.26 24.23
CA ALA A 289 -19.24 18.87 25.43
C ALA A 289 -17.82 19.40 25.16
N LEU A 290 -17.00 18.63 24.45
CA LEU A 290 -15.63 19.01 24.07
C LEU A 290 -15.62 20.25 23.15
N LYS A 291 -16.52 20.30 22.16
CA LYS A 291 -16.66 21.49 21.30
C LYS A 291 -17.02 22.76 22.09
N LYS A 292 -17.78 22.64 23.18
CA LYS A 292 -18.11 23.77 24.04
C LYS A 292 -16.93 24.19 24.91
N SER A 293 -16.15 23.25 25.44
CA SER A 293 -14.98 23.57 26.26
C SER A 293 -13.88 24.27 25.46
N ILE A 294 -13.63 23.82 24.23
CA ILE A 294 -12.63 24.46 23.33
C ILE A 294 -13.02 25.92 23.05
N LYS A 295 -14.28 26.19 22.71
CA LYS A 295 -14.76 27.56 22.46
C LYS A 295 -14.63 28.50 23.67
N LEU A 296 -14.84 27.97 24.89
CA LEU A 296 -14.66 28.74 26.12
C LEU A 296 -13.19 29.06 26.37
N GLN A 297 -12.29 28.13 26.02
CA GLN A 297 -10.86 28.32 26.17
C GLN A 297 -10.30 29.38 25.19
N ASP A 298 -10.83 29.44 23.97
CA ASP A 298 -10.47 30.47 22.99
C ASP A 298 -10.88 31.88 23.46
N LEU A 299 -12.07 32.02 24.07
CA LEU A 299 -12.56 33.28 24.66
C LEU A 299 -11.71 33.74 25.85
N ILE A 300 -11.24 32.82 26.68
CA ILE A 300 -10.37 33.14 27.83
C ILE A 300 -8.96 33.54 27.37
N SER A 301 -8.50 33.03 26.23
CA SER A 301 -7.17 33.32 25.69
C SER A 301 -7.07 34.72 25.06
N GLN A 302 -8.17 35.25 24.51
CA GLN A 302 -8.21 36.62 23.97
C GLN A 302 -8.21 37.71 25.05
N ASN A 303 -8.71 37.43 26.25
CA ASN A 303 -8.79 38.41 27.35
C ASN A 303 -7.49 38.59 28.16
N LYS A 304 -6.43 37.81 27.89
CA LYS A 304 -5.16 37.88 28.63
C LYS A 304 -4.06 38.70 27.95
N ALA A 305 -4.38 39.40 26.84
CA ALA A 305 -3.39 40.15 26.05
C ALA A 305 -3.16 41.61 26.50
N GLU A 306 -3.94 42.14 27.45
CA GLU A 306 -3.78 43.49 28.01
C GLU A 306 -3.70 43.45 29.55
N ASP A 307 -2.61 42.93 30.14
CA ASP A 307 -2.14 43.47 31.42
C ASP A 307 -0.68 43.09 31.75
N LYS A 308 -0.06 43.98 32.53
CA LYS A 308 1.37 44.27 32.73
C LYS A 308 2.32 43.17 33.27
N GLU A 309 3.58 43.37 32.84
CA GLU A 309 4.91 43.26 33.51
C GLU A 309 5.16 42.32 34.72
N LYS A 310 6.24 41.53 34.52
CA LYS A 310 7.33 41.11 35.43
C LYS A 310 7.01 40.22 36.65
N LYS A 311 7.53 38.99 36.60
CA LYS A 311 8.54 38.48 37.56
C LYS A 311 9.16 37.17 37.07
N ASP A 312 10.48 37.08 37.24
CA ASP A 312 11.29 35.88 37.07
C ASP A 312 10.83 34.76 38.02
N GLU A 313 10.71 33.55 37.49
CA GLU A 313 11.15 32.30 38.12
C GLU A 313 11.34 31.22 37.04
N PRO A 314 12.36 30.37 37.14
CA PRO A 314 12.70 29.36 36.13
C PRO A 314 11.77 28.14 36.25
N SER A 315 11.58 27.42 35.14
CA SER A 315 10.76 26.19 35.01
C SER A 315 9.34 26.35 34.44
N LYS A 316 9.19 27.03 33.30
CA LYS A 316 7.97 26.93 32.46
C LYS A 316 8.09 25.92 31.32
N ASP A 317 9.30 25.59 30.87
CA ASP A 317 9.51 24.61 29.79
C ASP A 317 9.06 23.20 30.18
N ASN A 318 9.28 22.77 31.42
CA ASN A 318 8.90 21.41 31.84
C ASN A 318 7.38 21.18 31.89
N GLN A 319 6.57 22.18 32.26
CA GLN A 319 5.10 22.00 32.30
C GLN A 319 4.49 21.97 30.90
N GLN A 320 5.04 22.76 29.98
CA GLN A 320 4.57 22.80 28.59
C GLN A 320 5.00 21.54 27.83
N GLN A 321 6.22 21.07 28.07
CA GLN A 321 6.72 19.79 27.56
C GLN A 321 5.89 18.60 28.07
N VAL A 322 5.57 18.55 29.37
CA VAL A 322 4.72 17.48 29.96
C VAL A 322 3.31 17.46 29.35
N LEU A 323 2.72 18.62 29.07
CA LEU A 323 1.41 18.71 28.42
C LEU A 323 1.45 18.26 26.95
N ILE A 324 2.55 18.53 26.25
CA ILE A 324 2.78 18.12 24.87
C ILE A 324 3.01 16.60 24.81
N ASP A 325 3.85 16.06 25.68
CA ASP A 325 4.14 14.63 25.78
C ASP A 325 2.88 13.84 26.15
N GLN A 326 2.01 14.39 27.00
CA GLN A 326 0.72 13.78 27.33
C GLN A 326 -0.23 13.71 26.12
N ARG A 327 -0.25 14.74 25.26
CA ARG A 327 -1.05 14.72 24.02
C ARG A 327 -0.49 13.72 23.02
N TYR A 328 0.82 13.67 22.83
CA TYR A 328 1.45 12.68 21.94
C TYR A 328 1.18 11.26 22.43
N PHE A 329 1.32 11.01 23.73
CA PHE A 329 1.00 9.71 24.31
C PHE A 329 -0.47 9.32 24.11
N GLN A 330 -1.40 10.28 24.22
CA GLN A 330 -2.83 10.05 24.01
C GLN A 330 -3.16 9.73 22.55
N VAL A 331 -2.50 10.40 21.60
CA VAL A 331 -2.63 10.12 20.16
C VAL A 331 -2.05 8.74 19.84
N LEU A 332 -0.84 8.43 20.31
CA LEU A 332 -0.21 7.13 20.10
C LEU A 332 -1.02 5.99 20.72
N SER A 333 -1.61 6.20 21.90
CA SER A 333 -2.52 5.23 22.53
C SER A 333 -3.80 5.03 21.71
N SER A 334 -4.35 6.10 21.13
CA SER A 334 -5.55 6.03 20.27
C SER A 334 -5.26 5.25 18.99
N ILE A 335 -4.11 5.51 18.36
CA ILE A 335 -3.65 4.77 17.17
C ILE A 335 -3.38 3.31 17.53
N ASN A 336 -2.73 3.06 18.67
CA ASN A 336 -2.46 1.71 19.15
C ASN A 336 -3.75 0.91 19.38
N SER A 337 -4.81 1.56 19.89
CA SER A 337 -6.13 0.95 20.06
C SER A 337 -6.83 0.64 18.72
N ILE A 338 -6.55 1.41 17.66
CA ILE A 338 -7.07 1.13 16.31
C ILE A 338 -6.33 -0.06 15.69
N ILE A 339 -5.00 -0.13 15.87
CA ILE A 339 -4.17 -1.24 15.38
C ILE A 339 -4.53 -2.56 16.04
N HIS A 340 -4.78 -2.55 17.34
CA HIS A 340 -5.20 -3.73 18.10
C HIS A 340 -6.71 -3.95 18.05
N ASN A 341 -7.44 -3.20 17.21
CA ASN A 341 -8.85 -3.46 17.01
C ASN A 341 -9.01 -4.82 16.32
N PRO A 342 -9.86 -5.72 16.81
CA PRO A 342 -10.05 -7.04 16.21
C PRO A 342 -10.64 -6.99 14.78
N ARG A 343 -11.12 -5.82 14.33
CA ARG A 343 -11.55 -5.58 12.93
C ARG A 343 -10.45 -5.00 12.04
N ALA A 344 -9.30 -4.67 12.60
CA ALA A 344 -8.17 -4.21 11.81
C ALA A 344 -7.58 -5.38 11.00
N PRO A 345 -7.01 -5.13 9.81
CA PRO A 345 -6.39 -6.16 9.00
C PRO A 345 -5.34 -6.92 9.83
N VAL A 346 -5.37 -8.26 9.77
CA VAL A 346 -4.46 -9.13 10.54
C VAL A 346 -3.02 -8.71 10.28
N ILE A 347 -2.34 -8.26 11.34
CA ILE A 347 -0.94 -7.85 11.30
C ILE A 347 -0.09 -9.13 11.24
N ILE A 348 0.31 -9.53 10.03
CA ILE A 348 1.26 -10.64 9.83
C ILE A 348 2.67 -10.08 10.06
N TYR A 349 3.00 -9.71 11.30
CA TYR A 349 4.39 -9.37 11.63
C TYR A 349 5.18 -10.67 11.76
N LYS A 350 5.94 -11.03 10.72
CA LYS A 350 7.12 -11.87 10.90
C LYS A 350 8.13 -11.03 11.69
N GLN A 351 8.30 -11.34 12.97
CA GLN A 351 9.47 -10.90 13.72
C GLN A 351 10.72 -11.36 12.96
N SER A 352 11.36 -10.43 12.27
CA SER A 352 12.72 -10.63 11.79
C SER A 352 13.61 -10.79 13.02
N LYS A 353 14.33 -11.91 13.07
CA LYS A 353 15.37 -12.18 14.06
C LYS A 353 16.39 -11.03 14.04
N GLY A 354 16.56 -10.36 15.18
CA GLY A 354 17.63 -9.40 15.36
C GLY A 354 17.77 -8.96 16.82
N GLY A 355 18.64 -9.65 17.57
CA GLY A 355 19.36 -9.06 18.70
C GLY A 355 18.64 -9.00 20.05
N ALA A 356 18.78 -10.05 20.85
CA ALA A 356 18.87 -9.87 22.30
C ALA A 356 20.27 -9.32 22.61
N GLN A 357 20.39 -8.06 23.03
CA GLN A 357 21.55 -7.57 23.80
C GLN A 357 21.25 -6.23 24.47
N HIS A 358 21.18 -6.29 25.81
CA HIS A 358 21.48 -5.25 26.81
C HIS A 358 21.02 -3.81 26.56
N PHE A 359 19.99 -3.39 27.31
CA PHE A 359 19.91 -2.00 27.78
C PHE A 359 19.86 -1.96 29.30
N ASN A 360 20.77 -1.14 29.84
CA ASN A 360 20.87 -0.80 31.25
C ASN A 360 19.56 -0.19 31.74
N LYS A 361 19.19 -0.56 32.97
CA LYS A 361 18.30 0.25 33.81
C LYS A 361 18.96 1.62 33.99
N ASP A 362 18.46 2.65 33.33
CA ASP A 362 18.34 3.99 33.90
C ASP A 362 17.55 4.94 32.98
N LEU A 363 16.42 5.42 33.50
CA LEU A 363 15.84 6.74 33.27
C LEU A 363 15.42 7.17 31.85
N VAL A 364 14.74 6.33 31.06
CA VAL A 364 13.66 6.79 30.16
C VAL A 364 12.61 5.69 30.08
N GLN A 365 11.35 6.05 30.30
CA GLN A 365 10.21 5.15 30.16
C GLN A 365 10.07 4.77 28.68
N ASP A 366 10.59 3.60 28.28
CA ASP A 366 10.41 3.02 26.94
C ASP A 366 8.93 3.08 26.55
N CYS A 367 8.60 3.99 25.66
CA CYS A 367 7.26 4.19 25.14
C CYS A 367 6.98 3.08 24.13
N GLY A 368 6.34 1.99 24.58
CA GLY A 368 6.03 0.77 23.83
C GLY A 368 5.09 0.94 22.63
N PHE A 369 5.44 1.83 21.70
CA PHE A 369 4.75 2.17 20.46
C PHE A 369 5.62 1.93 19.21
N GLU A 370 6.78 1.29 19.36
CA GLU A 370 7.73 1.02 18.26
C GLU A 370 7.09 0.21 17.12
N HIS A 371 6.11 -0.63 17.43
CA HIS A 371 5.36 -1.42 16.45
C HIS A 371 4.37 -0.58 15.61
N LEU A 372 4.02 0.65 16.02
CA LEU A 372 3.01 1.45 15.30
C LEU A 372 3.49 1.86 13.91
N VAL A 373 4.74 2.30 13.79
CA VAL A 373 5.27 2.83 12.52
C VAL A 373 5.28 1.75 11.42
N PRO A 374 5.87 0.56 11.63
CA PRO A 374 5.85 -0.50 10.62
C PRO A 374 4.45 -0.94 10.21
N ILE A 375 3.48 -0.90 11.13
CA ILE A 375 2.09 -1.31 10.84
C ILE A 375 1.36 -0.25 10.00
N ILE A 376 1.55 1.04 10.30
CA ILE A 376 0.94 2.13 9.54
C ILE A 376 1.51 2.18 8.13
N GLU A 377 2.82 1.99 7.96
CA GLU A 377 3.48 1.89 6.66
C GLU A 377 2.90 0.72 5.84
N MET A 378 2.77 -0.46 6.44
CA MET A 378 2.15 -1.62 5.78
C MET A 378 0.70 -1.34 5.36
N TRP A 379 -0.11 -0.70 6.21
CA TRP A 379 -1.49 -0.35 5.83
C TRP A 379 -1.53 0.68 4.70
N ALA A 380 -0.61 1.63 4.67
CA ALA A 380 -0.48 2.58 3.57
C ALA A 380 -0.15 1.84 2.26
N ASP A 381 0.81 0.91 2.29
CA ASP A 381 1.19 0.09 1.13
C ASP A 381 0.03 -0.78 0.62
N GLN A 382 -0.72 -1.40 1.53
CA GLN A 382 -1.92 -2.18 1.19
C GLN A 382 -2.99 -1.31 0.53
N LEU A 383 -3.16 -0.08 1.02
CA LEU A 383 -4.15 0.87 0.50
C LEU A 383 -3.75 1.40 -0.89
N ILE A 384 -2.45 1.60 -1.14
CA ILE A 384 -1.91 1.92 -2.46
C ILE A 384 -2.12 0.73 -3.42
N SER A 385 -1.77 -0.48 -2.98
CA SER A 385 -1.92 -1.71 -3.77
C SER A 385 -3.37 -1.96 -4.19
N LEU A 386 -4.34 -1.65 -3.33
CA LEU A 386 -5.77 -1.71 -3.63
C LEU A 386 -6.18 -0.73 -4.75
N LYS A 387 -5.64 0.50 -4.73
CA LYS A 387 -5.89 1.48 -5.79
C LYS A 387 -5.30 1.02 -7.13
N ASP A 388 -4.11 0.43 -7.12
CA ASP A 388 -3.46 -0.06 -8.34
C ASP A 388 -4.14 -1.32 -8.90
N LEU A 389 -4.62 -2.21 -8.02
CA LEU A 389 -5.46 -3.34 -8.40
C LEU A 389 -6.75 -2.86 -9.06
N TYR A 390 -7.41 -1.84 -8.49
CA TYR A 390 -8.62 -1.26 -9.07
C TYR A 390 -8.37 -0.65 -10.46
N LYS A 391 -7.30 0.11 -10.64
CA LYS A 391 -6.90 0.63 -11.96
C LYS A 391 -6.68 -0.51 -12.96
N SER A 392 -5.97 -1.56 -12.54
CA SER A 392 -5.68 -2.72 -13.39
C SER A 392 -6.96 -3.46 -13.79
N LEU A 393 -7.88 -3.68 -12.85
CA LEU A 393 -9.19 -4.27 -13.11
C LEU A 393 -10.06 -3.41 -14.02
N LYS A 394 -9.98 -2.09 -13.88
CA LYS A 394 -10.68 -1.16 -14.76
C LYS A 394 -10.16 -1.21 -16.20
N MET A 395 -8.85 -1.35 -16.38
CA MET A 395 -8.26 -1.55 -17.71
C MET A 395 -8.68 -2.89 -18.31
N LEU A 396 -8.62 -3.97 -17.52
CA LEU A 396 -9.01 -5.30 -17.96
C LEU A 396 -10.51 -5.39 -18.32
N SER A 397 -11.37 -4.78 -17.51
CA SER A 397 -12.82 -4.74 -17.78
C SER A 397 -13.15 -3.92 -19.03
N ALA A 398 -12.42 -2.83 -19.31
CA ALA A 398 -12.58 -2.08 -20.55
C ALA A 398 -12.20 -2.90 -21.79
N GLU A 399 -11.27 -3.84 -21.66
CA GLU A 399 -10.84 -4.73 -22.74
C GLU A 399 -11.78 -5.94 -22.93
N LEU A 400 -12.20 -6.58 -21.83
CA LEU A 400 -13.04 -7.79 -21.86
C LEU A 400 -14.52 -7.49 -22.05
N VAL A 401 -15.00 -6.36 -21.51
CA VAL A 401 -16.42 -5.96 -21.54
C VAL A 401 -16.58 -4.47 -21.87
N PRO A 402 -16.27 -4.04 -23.12
CA PRO A 402 -16.21 -2.62 -23.51
C PRO A 402 -17.55 -1.87 -23.40
N TRP A 403 -18.66 -2.60 -23.37
CA TRP A 403 -20.02 -2.06 -23.23
C TRP A 403 -20.38 -1.70 -21.79
N HIS A 404 -19.60 -2.14 -20.79
CA HIS A 404 -19.76 -1.67 -19.42
C HIS A 404 -19.05 -0.33 -19.22
N ASN A 405 -19.85 0.74 -19.20
CA ASN A 405 -19.40 2.06 -18.76
C ASN A 405 -19.29 2.09 -17.23
N LEU A 406 -18.17 1.61 -16.68
CA LEU A 406 -17.82 1.88 -15.29
C LEU A 406 -17.74 3.40 -15.12
N LYS A 407 -18.67 3.96 -14.30
CA LYS A 407 -18.71 5.41 -14.03
C LYS A 407 -17.31 5.90 -13.66
N LYS A 408 -16.94 7.08 -14.16
CA LYS A 408 -15.73 7.77 -13.71
C LYS A 408 -15.92 8.08 -12.22
N GLN A 409 -15.33 7.24 -11.37
CA GLN A 409 -15.28 7.50 -9.95
C GLN A 409 -14.40 8.73 -9.71
N ASP A 410 -14.85 9.61 -8.82
CA ASP A 410 -14.13 10.82 -8.45
C ASP A 410 -12.82 10.44 -7.74
N GLU A 411 -11.71 11.12 -8.00
CA GLU A 411 -10.38 10.74 -7.47
C GLU A 411 -10.32 10.80 -5.94
N ASN A 412 -11.28 11.48 -5.32
CA ASN A 412 -11.45 11.61 -3.87
C ASN A 412 -12.32 10.51 -3.22
N GLU A 413 -12.99 9.65 -4.01
CA GLU A 413 -13.80 8.57 -3.45
C GLU A 413 -12.90 7.34 -3.17
N GLY A 414 -12.89 6.88 -1.92
CA GLY A 414 -12.07 5.73 -1.52
C GLY A 414 -12.49 4.45 -2.26
N VAL A 415 -11.53 3.70 -2.79
CA VAL A 415 -11.77 2.39 -3.41
C VAL A 415 -12.16 1.40 -2.32
N ARG A 416 -13.35 0.80 -2.45
CA ARG A 416 -13.81 -0.25 -1.52
C ARG A 416 -13.60 -1.63 -2.13
N VAL A 417 -13.41 -2.63 -1.28
CA VAL A 417 -13.18 -4.02 -1.72
C VAL A 417 -14.43 -4.59 -2.39
N GLU A 418 -15.62 -4.15 -1.98
CA GLU A 418 -16.89 -4.50 -2.60
C GLU A 418 -16.98 -4.04 -4.06
N ASP A 419 -16.42 -2.87 -4.37
CA ASP A 419 -16.40 -2.33 -5.74
C ASP A 419 -15.47 -3.17 -6.64
N LEU A 420 -14.35 -3.67 -6.09
CA LEU A 420 -13.43 -4.59 -6.78
C LEU A 420 -14.07 -5.95 -7.06
N LEU A 421 -14.71 -6.55 -6.04
CA LEU A 421 -15.44 -7.81 -6.17
C LEU A 421 -16.52 -7.73 -7.24
N PHE A 422 -17.28 -6.63 -7.26
CA PHE A 422 -18.32 -6.42 -8.27
C PHE A 422 -17.75 -6.40 -9.71
N ILE A 423 -16.60 -5.75 -9.93
CA ILE A 423 -15.96 -5.74 -11.26
C ILE A 423 -15.48 -7.14 -11.65
N VAL A 424 -14.87 -7.90 -10.72
CA VAL A 424 -14.44 -9.29 -10.95
C VAL A 424 -15.64 -10.17 -11.31
N ASP A 425 -16.69 -10.15 -10.50
CA ASP A 425 -17.88 -10.99 -10.68
C ASP A 425 -18.56 -10.70 -12.02
N THR A 426 -18.66 -9.41 -12.39
CA THR A 426 -19.20 -9.00 -13.69
C THR A 426 -18.35 -9.52 -14.85
N MET A 427 -17.02 -9.46 -14.75
CA MET A 427 -16.13 -10.00 -15.79
C MET A 427 -16.22 -11.53 -15.89
N LEU A 428 -16.34 -12.23 -14.75
CA LEU A 428 -16.47 -13.68 -14.72
C LEU A 428 -17.79 -14.14 -15.36
N GLU A 429 -18.91 -13.49 -15.04
CA GLU A 429 -20.22 -13.82 -15.62
C GLU A 429 -20.23 -13.64 -17.16
N GLU A 430 -19.59 -12.59 -17.67
CA GLU A 430 -19.47 -12.33 -19.10
C GLU A 430 -18.56 -13.32 -19.83
N VAL A 431 -17.45 -13.73 -19.22
CA VAL A 431 -16.57 -14.77 -19.78
C VAL A 431 -17.31 -16.12 -19.84
N GLU A 432 -18.05 -16.47 -18.78
CA GLU A 432 -18.83 -17.71 -18.74
C GLU A 432 -19.99 -17.71 -19.76
N ASN A 433 -20.62 -16.54 -19.98
CA ASN A 433 -21.65 -16.38 -21.00
C ASN A 433 -21.07 -16.50 -22.43
N LYS A 434 -19.87 -16.00 -22.70
CA LYS A 434 -19.17 -16.21 -23.98
C LYS A 434 -18.84 -17.68 -24.21
N GLU A 435 -18.46 -18.42 -23.17
CA GLU A 435 -18.19 -19.87 -23.25
C GLU A 435 -19.46 -20.67 -23.61
N LYS A 436 -20.62 -20.27 -23.06
CA LYS A 436 -21.93 -20.87 -23.39
C LYS A 436 -22.41 -20.53 -24.81
N ILE A 437 -22.03 -19.37 -25.37
CA ILE A 437 -22.38 -18.97 -26.75
C ILE A 437 -21.50 -19.68 -27.81
N VAL A 438 -20.29 -20.14 -27.45
CA VAL A 438 -19.40 -20.90 -28.36
C VAL A 438 -19.77 -22.39 -28.43
N HIS A 439 -20.62 -22.87 -27.52
CA HIS A 439 -21.30 -24.18 -27.62
C HIS A 439 -22.83 -24.06 -27.79
N PRO A 440 -23.35 -23.43 -28.87
CA PRO A 440 -24.72 -23.70 -29.26
C PRO A 440 -24.72 -25.10 -29.90
N HIS A 441 -25.36 -26.03 -29.21
CA HIS A 441 -26.03 -27.20 -29.78
C HIS A 441 -25.86 -27.36 -31.30
N CYS A 442 -24.93 -28.23 -31.73
CA CYS A 442 -25.08 -28.97 -32.97
C CYS A 442 -26.26 -29.93 -32.80
N VAL A 443 -27.47 -29.42 -32.98
CA VAL A 443 -28.68 -30.22 -33.20
C VAL A 443 -29.44 -29.55 -34.33
N TRP A 444 -29.89 -30.37 -35.29
CA TRP A 444 -30.67 -30.05 -36.51
C TRP A 444 -29.79 -29.56 -37.69
N TRP A 445 -29.58 -30.28 -38.81
CA TRP A 445 -30.25 -31.41 -39.47
C TRP A 445 -29.23 -32.42 -40.03
#